data_AF-A0A2D6Q2L2-F1
#
_entry.id   AF-A0A2D6Q2L2-F1
#
_cell.length_a   1.000
_cell.length_b   1.000
_cell.length_c   1.000
_cell.angle_alpha   90.00
_cell.angle_beta   90.00
_cell.angle_gamma   90.00
#
_symmetry.space_group_name_H-M   'P 1'
#
loop_
_entity.id
_entity.type
_entity.pdbx_description
1 polymer ?
#
loop_
_entity_poly.entity_id
_entity_poly.type
_entity_poly.pdbx_seq_one_letter_code
_entity_poly.pdbx_strand_id
1 'polypeptide(L)'
;MQISPKYLKYAQILLVFLVFFLPPIDTDLGWHIRYGEHFLNTGQFLKENTLTFFLSDYVWPNSYTLYQILTATIYNHADLFGLSLAYALLVASTFWLYQRLNPTLPIISFFSFLLISGFGRNIFHLGWRSQVFTFTGLVLLFFILRRIEKYPKAYLFLPILFLIWANLHGGFILGLVFLGFSVIQHVVS
;
A
#
# COMPACT_ATOMS: atom_id res chain seq x y z
N MET A 1 3.28 34.78 -12.40
CA MET A 1 2.70 34.43 -11.09
C MET A 1 3.52 33.28 -10.51
N GLN A 2 4.44 33.53 -9.57
CA GLN A 2 5.25 32.45 -8.98
C GLN A 2 4.44 31.75 -7.88
N ILE A 3 4.07 30.49 -8.12
CA ILE A 3 3.36 29.66 -7.13
C ILE A 3 4.33 29.33 -6.00
N SER A 4 3.92 29.51 -4.73
CA SER A 4 4.78 29.16 -3.61
C SER A 4 5.10 27.65 -3.61
N PRO A 5 6.32 27.23 -3.21
CA PRO A 5 6.69 25.82 -3.15
C PRO A 5 5.76 24.98 -2.26
N LYS A 6 5.17 25.59 -1.23
CA LYS A 6 4.19 24.95 -0.34
C LYS A 6 2.87 24.67 -1.08
N TYR A 7 2.34 25.65 -1.80
CA TYR A 7 1.10 25.46 -2.57
C TYR A 7 1.29 24.46 -3.72
N LEU A 8 2.47 24.42 -4.34
CA LEU A 8 2.80 23.43 -5.35
C LEU A 8 2.68 21.99 -4.81
N LYS A 9 3.25 21.72 -3.62
CA LYS A 9 3.17 20.39 -3.00
C LYS A 9 1.74 19.96 -2.70
N TYR A 10 0.91 20.86 -2.17
CA TYR A 10 -0.50 20.55 -1.92
C TYR A 10 -1.28 20.32 -3.21
N ALA A 11 -1.04 21.13 -4.24
CA ALA A 11 -1.67 20.95 -5.55
C ALA A 11 -1.29 19.59 -6.16
N GLN A 12 -0.03 19.16 -6.04
CA GLN A 12 0.42 17.84 -6.51
C GLN A 12 -0.26 16.70 -5.73
N ILE A 13 -0.37 16.81 -4.40
CA ILE A 13 -1.04 15.80 -3.58
C ILE A 13 -2.52 15.71 -3.93
N LEU A 14 -3.19 16.85 -4.09
CA LEU A 14 -4.58 16.90 -4.51
C LEU A 14 -4.75 16.30 -5.92
N LEU A 15 -3.84 16.60 -6.84
CA LEU A 15 -3.88 16.03 -8.18
C LEU A 15 -3.70 14.51 -8.17
N VAL A 16 -2.74 13.98 -7.38
CA VAL A 16 -2.59 12.54 -7.17
C VAL A 16 -3.88 11.95 -6.59
N PHE A 17 -4.46 12.56 -5.57
CA PHE A 17 -5.73 12.11 -5.00
C PHE A 17 -6.83 12.03 -6.07
N LEU A 18 -7.02 13.07 -6.87
CA LEU A 18 -8.06 13.12 -7.91
C LEU A 18 -7.82 12.08 -9.01
N VAL A 19 -6.57 11.87 -9.43
CA VAL A 19 -6.22 10.89 -10.46
C VAL A 19 -6.45 9.44 -9.99
N PHE A 20 -6.20 9.16 -8.71
CA PHE A 20 -6.37 7.83 -8.13
C PHE A 20 -7.70 7.63 -7.40
N PHE A 21 -8.61 8.61 -7.45
CA PHE A 21 -10.00 8.43 -7.02
C PHE A 21 -10.76 7.65 -8.09
N LEU A 22 -10.45 6.36 -8.18
CA LEU A 22 -10.92 5.43 -9.18
C LEU A 22 -11.84 4.38 -8.53
N PRO A 23 -12.90 3.94 -9.24
CA PRO A 23 -13.71 2.82 -8.78
C PRO A 23 -12.86 1.55 -8.71
N PRO A 24 -13.01 0.71 -7.67
CA PRO A 24 -12.34 -0.58 -7.63
C PRO A 24 -12.97 -1.51 -8.65
N ILE A 25 -12.15 -1.99 -9.59
CA ILE A 25 -12.58 -2.89 -10.68
C ILE A 25 -11.82 -4.23 -10.64
N ASP A 26 -11.17 -4.52 -9.52
CA ASP A 26 -10.49 -5.79 -9.29
C ASP A 26 -11.47 -6.96 -9.35
N THR A 27 -11.15 -7.97 -10.17
CA THR A 27 -11.92 -9.20 -10.29
C THR A 27 -11.95 -10.01 -9.01
N ASP A 28 -10.93 -9.87 -8.16
CA ASP A 28 -10.80 -10.62 -6.92
C ASP A 28 -11.48 -9.91 -5.72
N LEU A 29 -12.01 -8.70 -5.93
CA LEU A 29 -12.58 -7.85 -4.86
C LEU A 29 -13.68 -8.58 -4.08
N GLY A 30 -14.56 -9.30 -4.78
CA GLY A 30 -15.65 -10.04 -4.15
C GLY A 30 -15.14 -11.09 -3.17
N TRP A 31 -14.05 -11.79 -3.51
CA TRP A 31 -13.41 -12.71 -2.58
C TRP A 31 -12.87 -11.96 -1.37
N HIS A 32 -12.15 -10.85 -1.56
CA HIS A 32 -11.59 -10.09 -0.44
C HIS A 32 -12.64 -9.59 0.55
N ILE A 33 -13.79 -9.12 0.05
CA ILE A 33 -14.93 -8.73 0.89
C ILE A 33 -15.46 -9.94 1.66
N ARG A 34 -15.76 -11.06 0.99
CA ARG A 34 -16.32 -12.26 1.64
C ARG A 34 -15.39 -12.87 2.69
N TYR A 35 -14.09 -12.95 2.41
CA TYR A 35 -13.10 -13.42 3.38
C TYR A 35 -13.03 -12.50 4.60
N GLY A 36 -13.06 -11.17 4.39
CA GLY A 36 -13.07 -10.20 5.47
C GLY A 36 -14.34 -10.26 6.31
N GLU A 37 -15.52 -10.35 5.68
CA GLU A 37 -16.82 -10.51 6.36
C GLU A 37 -16.85 -11.79 7.20
N HIS A 38 -16.36 -12.91 6.66
CA HIS A 38 -16.31 -14.17 7.40
C HIS A 38 -15.46 -14.03 8.67
N PHE A 39 -14.28 -13.42 8.56
CA PHE A 39 -13.42 -13.17 9.72
C PHE A 39 -14.08 -12.23 10.74
N LEU A 40 -14.69 -11.12 10.27
CA LEU A 40 -15.37 -10.17 11.15
C LEU A 40 -16.54 -10.81 11.91
N ASN A 41 -17.26 -11.73 11.28
CA ASN A 41 -18.43 -12.39 11.87
C ASN A 41 -18.07 -13.56 12.79
N THR A 42 -17.02 -14.31 12.49
CA THR A 42 -16.70 -15.57 13.20
C THR A 42 -15.44 -15.51 14.05
N GLY A 43 -14.56 -14.53 13.81
CA GLY A 43 -13.20 -14.49 14.35
C GLY A 43 -12.26 -15.57 13.77
N GLN A 44 -12.71 -16.32 12.75
CA GLN A 44 -11.96 -17.44 12.17
C GLN A 44 -11.50 -17.11 10.74
N PHE A 45 -10.37 -17.71 10.35
CA PHE A 45 -9.87 -17.61 8.99
C PHE A 45 -10.58 -18.63 8.11
N LEU A 46 -11.24 -18.16 7.05
CA LEU A 46 -11.75 -19.04 6.01
C LEU A 46 -10.57 -19.56 5.18
N LYS A 47 -10.24 -20.84 5.34
CA LYS A 47 -9.18 -21.52 4.59
C LYS A 47 -9.73 -22.49 3.55
N GLU A 48 -10.91 -23.03 3.79
CA GLU A 48 -11.57 -23.97 2.90
C GLU A 48 -12.17 -23.23 1.70
N ASN A 49 -12.12 -23.86 0.53
CA ASN A 49 -12.71 -23.31 -0.67
C ASN A 49 -14.24 -23.48 -0.67
N THR A 50 -14.93 -22.53 -0.04
CA THR A 50 -16.41 -22.49 0.01
C THR A 50 -17.02 -21.48 -0.96
N LEU A 51 -16.19 -20.61 -1.56
CA LEU A 51 -16.63 -19.51 -2.41
C LEU A 51 -16.61 -19.84 -3.90
N THR A 52 -16.01 -20.95 -4.30
CA THR A 52 -15.95 -21.37 -5.71
C THR A 52 -16.41 -22.81 -5.89
N PHE A 53 -16.92 -23.12 -7.09
CA PHE A 53 -17.42 -24.44 -7.43
C PHE A 53 -16.29 -25.44 -7.74
N PHE A 54 -15.17 -24.95 -8.30
CA PHE A 54 -14.05 -25.79 -8.70
C PHE A 54 -13.07 -25.96 -7.55
N LEU A 55 -12.43 -27.13 -7.47
CA LEU A 55 -11.41 -27.46 -6.45
C LEU A 55 -11.96 -27.40 -5.00
N SER A 56 -13.04 -28.12 -4.72
CA SER A 56 -13.69 -28.16 -3.38
C SER A 56 -12.72 -28.50 -2.24
N ASP A 57 -11.71 -29.31 -2.53
CA ASP A 57 -10.76 -29.80 -1.52
C ASP A 57 -9.54 -28.87 -1.38
N TYR A 58 -9.53 -27.74 -2.08
CA TYR A 58 -8.42 -26.78 -2.02
C TYR A 58 -8.45 -26.00 -0.71
N VAL A 59 -7.30 -25.94 -0.05
CA VAL A 59 -7.08 -25.15 1.17
C VAL A 59 -6.22 -23.95 0.82
N TRP A 60 -6.79 -22.76 0.96
CA TRP A 60 -6.14 -21.50 0.65
C TRP A 60 -5.14 -21.11 1.76
N PRO A 61 -3.84 -20.95 1.43
CA PRO A 61 -2.88 -20.35 2.35
C PRO A 61 -3.13 -18.84 2.44
N ASN A 62 -3.87 -18.41 3.47
CA ASN A 62 -4.22 -17.01 3.67
C ASN A 62 -2.97 -16.17 4.00
N SER A 63 -2.64 -15.20 3.14
CA SER A 63 -1.44 -14.36 3.24
C SER A 63 -1.72 -12.85 3.30
N TYR A 64 -2.98 -12.43 3.42
CA TYR A 64 -3.34 -11.01 3.44
C TYR A 64 -4.62 -10.71 4.24
N THR A 65 -4.75 -11.33 5.42
CA THR A 65 -5.93 -11.20 6.28
C THR A 65 -6.26 -9.75 6.66
N LEU A 66 -5.28 -8.93 7.05
CA LEU A 66 -5.55 -7.55 7.44
C LEU A 66 -6.10 -6.74 6.25
N TYR A 67 -5.62 -7.00 5.04
CA TYR A 67 -6.17 -6.38 3.84
C TYR A 67 -7.64 -6.79 3.63
N GLN A 68 -7.99 -8.07 3.80
CA GLN A 68 -9.37 -8.54 3.69
C GLN A 68 -10.29 -7.89 4.74
N ILE A 69 -9.85 -7.84 6.00
CA ILE A 69 -10.59 -7.20 7.11
C ILE A 69 -10.82 -5.72 6.81
N LEU A 70 -9.79 -4.99 6.40
CA LEU A 70 -9.90 -3.57 6.04
C LEU A 70 -10.86 -3.37 4.86
N THR A 71 -10.74 -4.21 3.82
CA THR A 71 -11.59 -4.15 2.62
C THR A 71 -13.06 -4.34 2.98
N ALA A 72 -13.38 -5.40 3.72
CA ALA A 72 -14.75 -5.68 4.16
C ALA A 72 -15.28 -4.59 5.10
N THR A 73 -14.47 -4.09 6.03
CA THR A 73 -14.89 -3.03 6.96
C THR A 73 -15.24 -1.75 6.20
N ILE A 74 -14.39 -1.32 5.26
CA ILE A 74 -14.64 -0.11 4.47
C ILE A 74 -15.89 -0.29 3.60
N TYR A 75 -16.00 -1.44 2.93
CA TYR A 75 -17.13 -1.76 2.07
C TYR A 75 -18.45 -1.76 2.84
N ASN A 76 -18.50 -2.39 4.03
CA ASN A 76 -19.73 -2.48 4.82
C ASN A 76 -20.25 -1.13 5.34
N HIS A 77 -19.41 -0.09 5.40
CA HIS A 77 -19.80 1.24 5.90
C HIS A 77 -20.04 2.26 4.78
N ALA A 78 -19.40 2.10 3.62
CA ALA A 78 -19.39 3.13 2.58
C ALA A 78 -19.34 2.55 1.15
N ASP A 79 -19.59 1.26 0.98
CA ASP A 79 -19.62 0.53 -0.28
C ASP A 79 -18.35 0.76 -1.15
N LEU A 80 -18.51 0.72 -2.47
CA LEU A 80 -17.44 0.97 -3.44
C LEU A 80 -16.90 2.41 -3.36
N PHE A 81 -17.72 3.37 -2.94
CA PHE A 81 -17.27 4.74 -2.74
C PHE A 81 -16.20 4.82 -1.65
N GLY A 82 -16.44 4.14 -0.51
CA GLY A 82 -15.49 4.05 0.59
C GLY A 82 -14.15 3.47 0.16
N LEU A 83 -14.18 2.40 -0.64
CA LEU A 83 -12.97 1.78 -1.19
C LEU A 83 -12.22 2.71 -2.15
N SER A 84 -12.94 3.41 -3.02
CA SER A 84 -12.36 4.41 -3.95
C SER A 84 -11.68 5.55 -3.18
N LEU A 85 -12.35 6.03 -2.14
CA LEU A 85 -11.83 7.09 -1.27
C LEU A 85 -10.60 6.62 -0.49
N ALA A 86 -10.67 5.44 0.13
CA ALA A 86 -9.57 4.86 0.89
C ALA A 86 -8.34 4.62 -0.02
N TYR A 87 -8.56 4.16 -1.25
CA TYR A 87 -7.50 3.99 -2.25
C TYR A 87 -6.83 5.33 -2.59
N ALA A 88 -7.61 6.35 -2.94
CA ALA A 88 -7.09 7.67 -3.26
C ALA A 88 -6.30 8.28 -2.10
N LEU A 89 -6.80 8.16 -0.86
CA LEU A 89 -6.12 8.61 0.35
C LEU A 89 -4.81 7.84 0.60
N LEU A 90 -4.80 6.51 0.39
CA LEU A 90 -3.61 5.69 0.51
C LEU A 90 -2.53 6.11 -0.51
N VAL A 91 -2.88 6.30 -1.78
CA VAL A 91 -1.93 6.71 -2.80
C VAL A 91 -1.45 8.15 -2.57
N ALA A 92 -2.34 9.07 -2.20
CA ALA A 92 -1.98 10.45 -1.88
C ALA A 92 -1.05 10.57 -0.66
N SER A 93 -1.33 9.80 0.41
CA SER A 93 -0.46 9.74 1.60
C SER A 93 0.89 9.08 1.28
N THR A 94 0.91 8.05 0.45
CA THR A 94 2.13 7.44 -0.08
C THR A 94 2.96 8.44 -0.87
N PHE A 95 2.33 9.22 -1.75
CA PHE A 95 3.01 10.28 -2.49
C PHE A 95 3.55 11.39 -1.59
N TRP A 96 2.78 11.80 -0.57
CA TRP A 96 3.25 12.77 0.42
C TRP A 96 4.48 12.27 1.19
N LEU A 97 4.54 10.99 1.55
CA LEU A 97 5.74 10.36 2.11
C LEU A 97 6.89 10.32 1.09
N TYR A 98 6.60 9.93 -0.15
CA TYR A 98 7.59 9.84 -1.23
C TYR A 98 8.28 11.18 -1.49
N GLN A 99 7.53 12.29 -1.47
CA GLN A 99 8.11 13.64 -1.59
C GLN A 99 9.07 14.00 -0.44
N ARG A 100 8.96 13.36 0.72
CA ARG A 100 9.92 13.56 1.82
C ARG A 100 11.22 12.83 1.65
N LEU A 101 11.26 11.84 0.75
CA LEU A 101 12.52 11.23 0.36
C LEU A 101 13.37 12.31 -0.31
N ASN A 102 12.84 13.12 -1.23
CA ASN A 102 13.62 14.16 -1.91
C ASN A 102 12.96 15.56 -1.80
N PRO A 103 13.02 16.20 -0.62
CA PRO A 103 12.22 17.40 -0.32
C PRO A 103 12.61 18.64 -1.14
N THR A 104 13.82 18.64 -1.71
CA THR A 104 14.40 19.72 -2.52
C THR A 104 13.94 19.70 -3.98
N LEU A 105 13.44 18.55 -4.46
CA LEU A 105 13.08 18.34 -5.87
C LEU A 105 11.62 17.87 -6.01
N PRO A 106 10.63 18.71 -5.66
CA PRO A 106 9.21 18.32 -5.66
C PRO A 106 8.68 18.00 -7.07
N ILE A 107 9.17 18.69 -8.10
CA ILE A 107 8.77 18.45 -9.49
C ILE A 107 9.25 17.08 -9.96
N ILE A 108 10.52 16.74 -9.72
CA ILE A 108 11.08 15.43 -10.08
C ILE A 108 10.41 14.32 -9.27
N SER A 109 10.13 14.56 -7.99
CA SER A 109 9.38 13.60 -7.16
C SER A 109 7.98 13.35 -7.72
N PHE A 110 7.27 14.39 -8.18
CA PHE A 110 5.96 14.26 -8.79
C PHE A 110 6.01 13.45 -10.10
N PHE A 111 6.87 13.82 -11.04
CA PHE A 111 6.94 13.12 -12.33
C PHE A 111 7.47 11.68 -12.19
N SER A 112 8.45 11.43 -11.33
CA SER A 112 8.93 10.06 -11.06
C SER A 112 7.83 9.20 -10.44
N PHE A 113 7.03 9.74 -9.51
CA PHE A 113 5.90 9.02 -8.93
C PHE A 113 4.85 8.66 -9.98
N LEU A 114 4.52 9.61 -10.87
CA LEU A 114 3.60 9.35 -11.98
C LEU A 114 4.16 8.33 -12.97
N LEU A 115 5.46 8.37 -13.27
CA LEU A 115 6.12 7.38 -14.13
C LEU A 115 6.07 5.99 -13.51
N ILE A 116 6.43 5.84 -12.24
CA ILE A 116 6.35 4.56 -11.52
C ILE A 116 4.91 4.02 -11.54
N SER A 117 3.94 4.89 -11.26
CA SER A 117 2.52 4.52 -11.26
C SER A 117 2.02 4.16 -12.67
N GLY A 118 2.53 4.84 -13.69
CA GLY A 118 2.24 4.59 -15.10
C GLY A 118 2.80 3.26 -15.60
N PHE A 119 4.05 2.93 -15.27
CA PHE A 119 4.62 1.60 -15.55
C PHE A 119 3.90 0.50 -14.74
N GLY A 120 3.48 0.83 -13.52
CA GLY A 120 2.65 -0.04 -12.68
C GLY A 120 1.16 -0.03 -13.03
N ARG A 121 0.74 0.49 -14.21
CA ARG A 121 -0.67 0.69 -14.54
C ARG A 121 -1.52 -0.54 -14.29
N ASN A 122 -1.03 -1.73 -14.65
CA ASN A 122 -1.73 -3.02 -14.45
C ASN A 122 -2.19 -3.26 -13.01
N ILE A 123 -1.58 -2.60 -12.03
CA ILE A 123 -1.98 -2.64 -10.62
C ILE A 123 -2.82 -1.40 -10.28
N PHE A 124 -2.28 -0.20 -10.53
CA PHE A 124 -2.89 1.04 -10.05
C PHE A 124 -4.22 1.40 -10.73
N HIS A 125 -4.49 0.90 -11.94
CA HIS A 125 -5.78 1.14 -12.61
C HIS A 125 -6.93 0.32 -12.02
N LEU A 126 -6.63 -0.73 -11.24
CA LEU A 126 -7.64 -1.61 -10.66
C LEU A 126 -8.28 -1.05 -9.38
N GLY A 127 -7.75 0.06 -8.86
CA GLY A 127 -8.23 0.70 -7.64
C GLY A 127 -7.69 0.04 -6.37
N TRP A 128 -8.58 -0.23 -5.42
CA TRP A 128 -8.26 -0.80 -4.11
C TRP A 128 -7.70 -2.23 -4.21
N ARG A 129 -6.38 -2.36 -4.35
CA ARG A 129 -5.67 -3.64 -4.53
C ARG A 129 -4.57 -3.85 -3.49
N SER A 130 -4.36 -5.09 -3.07
CA SER A 130 -3.35 -5.45 -2.06
C SER A 130 -1.91 -5.05 -2.44
N GLN A 131 -1.54 -5.12 -3.72
CA GLN A 131 -0.21 -4.70 -4.21
C GLN A 131 0.09 -3.21 -3.95
N VAL A 132 -0.93 -2.35 -3.85
CA VAL A 132 -0.75 -0.92 -3.55
C VAL A 132 -0.08 -0.74 -2.19
N PHE A 133 -0.41 -1.59 -1.21
CA PHE A 133 0.22 -1.59 0.11
C PHE A 133 1.70 -1.99 0.06
N THR A 134 2.13 -2.76 -0.95
CA THR A 134 3.55 -3.05 -1.16
C THR A 134 4.31 -1.84 -1.63
N PHE A 135 3.71 -1.05 -2.52
CA PHE A 135 4.31 0.21 -2.90
C PHE A 135 4.40 1.18 -1.71
N THR A 136 3.32 1.32 -0.92
CA THR A 136 3.34 2.11 0.32
C THR A 136 4.39 1.60 1.32
N GLY A 137 4.48 0.29 1.51
CA GLY A 137 5.46 -0.36 2.40
C GLY A 137 6.90 -0.08 1.99
N LEU A 138 7.22 -0.12 0.69
CA LEU A 138 8.54 0.23 0.17
C LEU A 138 8.87 1.71 0.41
N VAL A 139 7.93 2.62 0.15
CA VAL A 139 8.13 4.06 0.43
C VAL A 139 8.37 4.30 1.92
N LEU A 140 7.62 3.64 2.79
CA LEU A 140 7.80 3.70 4.25
C LEU A 140 9.16 3.13 4.67
N LEU A 141 9.58 1.99 4.10
CA LEU A 141 10.88 1.39 4.38
C LEU A 141 12.01 2.37 4.05
N PHE A 142 12.05 2.91 2.83
CA PHE A 142 13.08 3.88 2.44
C PHE A 142 13.03 5.15 3.28
N PHE A 143 11.83 5.59 3.65
CA PHE A 143 11.67 6.71 4.57
C PHE A 143 12.29 6.42 5.93
N ILE A 144 12.02 5.26 6.54
CA ILE A 144 12.61 4.86 7.83
C ILE A 144 14.13 4.75 7.71
N LEU A 145 14.65 4.06 6.69
CA LEU A 145 16.09 3.88 6.48
C LEU A 145 16.83 5.21 6.43
N ARG A 146 16.32 6.19 5.67
CA ARG A 146 16.90 7.53 5.61
C ARG A 146 16.83 8.29 6.94
N ARG A 147 15.86 7.98 7.79
CA ARG A 147 15.71 8.61 9.10
C ARG A 147 16.62 7.99 10.15
N ILE A 148 17.04 6.73 10.00
CA ILE A 148 17.99 6.08 10.91
C ILE A 148 19.31 6.83 10.97
N GLU A 149 19.81 7.36 9.84
CA GLU A 149 21.05 8.16 9.79
C GLU A 149 21.04 9.35 10.76
N LYS A 150 19.90 10.02 10.90
CA LYS A 150 19.74 11.18 11.80
C LYS A 150 19.17 10.80 13.16
N TYR A 151 18.35 9.76 13.22
CA TYR A 151 17.63 9.31 14.40
C TYR A 151 17.74 7.78 14.50
N PRO A 152 18.83 7.24 15.11
CA PRO A 152 19.11 5.82 15.10
C PRO A 152 17.93 4.96 15.57
N LYS A 153 17.23 5.37 16.63
CA LYS A 153 16.05 4.67 17.18
C LYS A 153 14.89 4.48 16.19
N ALA A 154 14.90 5.12 15.02
CA ALA A 154 13.91 4.88 13.96
C ALA A 154 13.91 3.41 13.48
N TYR A 155 14.98 2.64 13.68
CA TYR A 155 15.01 1.21 13.35
C TYR A 155 13.90 0.42 14.08
N LEU A 156 13.45 0.89 15.24
CA LEU A 156 12.39 0.25 16.03
C LEU A 156 11.04 0.21 15.30
N PHE A 157 10.86 1.04 14.26
CA PHE A 157 9.67 1.00 13.41
C PHE A 157 9.72 -0.09 12.33
N LEU A 158 10.89 -0.68 12.04
CA LEU A 158 11.02 -1.73 11.02
C LEU A 158 10.18 -2.97 11.36
N PRO A 159 10.25 -3.56 12.57
CA PRO A 159 9.41 -4.71 12.91
C PRO A 159 7.91 -4.40 12.78
N ILE A 160 7.49 -3.21 13.20
CA ILE A 160 6.08 -2.78 13.11
C ILE A 160 5.64 -2.67 11.64
N LEU A 161 6.49 -2.07 10.80
CA LEU A 161 6.24 -1.96 9.35
C LEU A 161 6.05 -3.34 8.73
N PHE A 162 6.98 -4.28 8.97
CA PHE A 162 6.92 -5.62 8.37
C PHE A 162 5.76 -6.45 8.93
N LEU A 163 5.43 -6.30 10.21
CA LEU A 163 4.27 -6.98 10.81
C LEU A 163 2.97 -6.56 10.14
N ILE A 164 2.76 -5.25 9.96
CA ILE A 164 1.56 -4.72 9.32
C ILE A 164 1.55 -5.11 7.83
N TRP A 165 2.67 -4.93 7.14
CA TRP A 165 2.78 -5.18 5.70
C TRP A 165 2.60 -6.67 5.36
N ALA A 166 3.19 -7.58 6.12
CA ALA A 166 3.02 -9.03 5.91
C ALA A 166 1.56 -9.48 6.01
N ASN A 167 0.73 -8.76 6.75
CA ASN A 167 -0.71 -9.03 6.84
C ASN A 167 -1.55 -8.32 5.75
N LEU A 168 -0.96 -7.37 5.01
CA LEU A 168 -1.61 -6.64 3.93
C LEU A 168 -1.32 -7.24 2.56
N HIS A 169 -0.07 -7.65 2.30
CA HIS A 169 0.34 -8.23 1.02
C HIS A 169 1.68 -8.98 1.12
N GLY A 170 1.81 -10.10 0.42
CA GLY A 170 3.03 -10.92 0.36
C GLY A 170 4.28 -10.21 -0.21
N GLY A 171 4.10 -9.05 -0.83
CA GLY A 171 5.19 -8.21 -1.35
C GLY A 171 6.15 -7.65 -0.29
N PHE A 172 5.87 -7.86 1.01
CA PHE A 172 6.82 -7.53 2.09
C PHE A 172 8.19 -8.22 1.92
N ILE A 173 8.25 -9.36 1.22
CA ILE A 173 9.49 -10.05 0.88
C ILE A 173 10.44 -9.12 0.10
N LEU A 174 9.91 -8.30 -0.82
CA LEU A 174 10.72 -7.29 -1.52
C LEU A 174 11.32 -6.28 -0.54
N GLY A 175 10.54 -5.86 0.47
CA GLY A 175 11.04 -5.00 1.53
C GLY A 175 12.18 -5.64 2.33
N LEU A 176 12.10 -6.93 2.63
CA LEU A 176 13.19 -7.66 3.31
C LEU A 176 14.46 -7.71 2.45
N VAL A 177 14.33 -7.92 1.14
CA VAL A 177 15.46 -7.89 0.21
C VAL A 177 16.14 -6.51 0.21
N PHE A 178 15.36 -5.42 0.10
CA PHE A 178 15.92 -4.06 0.15
C PHE A 178 16.54 -3.71 1.51
N LEU A 179 15.93 -4.15 2.61
CA LEU A 179 16.51 -3.99 3.94
C LEU A 179 17.86 -4.73 4.03
N GLY A 180 17.94 -5.97 3.52
CA GLY A 180 19.17 -6.74 3.46
C GLY A 180 20.27 -6.01 2.70
N PHE A 181 19.97 -5.47 1.51
CA PHE A 181 20.93 -4.65 0.76
C PHE A 181 21.39 -3.42 1.54
N SER A 182 20.47 -2.72 2.22
CA SER A 182 20.82 -1.55 3.04
C SER A 182 21.76 -1.91 4.19
N VAL A 183 21.56 -3.07 4.83
CA VAL A 183 22.43 -3.56 5.90
C VAL A 183 23.80 -3.92 5.35
N ILE A 184 23.87 -4.65 4.23
CA ILE A 184 25.14 -5.02 3.59
C ILE A 184 25.91 -3.76 3.20
N GLN A 185 25.25 -2.79 2.57
CA GLN A 185 25.86 -1.52 2.18
C GLN A 185 26.48 -0.82 3.39
N HIS A 186 25.77 -0.78 4.52
CA HIS A 186 26.25 -0.13 5.74
C HIS A 186 27.43 -0.85 6.40
N VAL A 187 27.52 -2.18 6.26
CA VAL A 187 28.64 -2.97 6.81
C VAL A 187 29.90 -2.84 5.94
N VAL A 188 29.75 -2.62 4.63
CA VAL A 188 30.86 -2.53 3.67
C VAL A 188 31.43 -1.10 3.57
N SER A 189 30.63 -0.07 3.86
CA SER A 189 31.04 1.35 3.86
C SER A 189 31.79 1.75 5.12
#